data_AF-A0A2T4Y9C6-F1
#
_entry.id   AF-A0A2T4Y9C6-F1
#
_cell.length_a   1.000
_cell.length_b   1.000
_cell.length_c   1.000
_cell.angle_alpha   90.00
_cell.angle_beta   90.00
_cell.angle_gamma   90.00
#
_symmetry.space_group_name_H-M   'P 1'
#
loop_
_entity.id
_entity.type
_entity.pdbx_description
1 polymer ?
#
loop_
_entity_poly.entity_id
_entity_poly.type
_entity_poly.pdbx_seq_one_letter_code
_entity_poly.pdbx_strand_id
1 'polypeptide(L)' 'MGQILTVCRIERDWAVRDVTGNLNGRTTDLAEARRTAERMSKRWGAVVSLSDEALAQLVLRKP' A
#
# COMPACT_ATOMS: atom_id res chain seq x y z
N MET A 1 11.39 0.43 -16.67
CA MET A 1 9.97 0.46 -16.24
C MET A 1 9.91 -0.15 -14.84
N GLY A 2 9.67 0.67 -13.81
CA GLY A 2 9.52 0.17 -12.43
C GLY A 2 8.14 -0.42 -12.21
N GLN A 3 8.03 -1.48 -11.41
CA GLN A 3 6.73 -2.04 -11.02
C GLN A 3 6.03 -1.05 -10.09
N ILE A 4 4.70 -0.97 -10.12
CA ILE A 4 3.91 -0.14 -9.20
C ILE A 4 3.25 -1.05 -8.17
N LEU A 5 3.43 -0.72 -6.90
CA LEU A 5 2.76 -1.34 -5.76
C LEU A 5 1.74 -0.36 -5.20
N THR A 6 0.46 -0.69 -5.25
CA THR A 6 -0.61 0.20 -4.79
C THR A 6 -1.10 -0.25 -3.42
N VAL A 7 -0.99 0.61 -2.42
CA VAL A 7 -1.67 0.40 -1.13
C VAL A 7 -3.14 0.79 -1.31
N CYS A 8 -4.04 -0.17 -1.18
CA CYS A 8 -5.47 0.02 -1.37
C CYS A 8 -6.29 -0.62 -0.25
N ARG A 9 -7.50 -0.12 -0.05
CA ARG A 9 -8.47 -0.71 0.88
C ARG A 9 -9.21 -1.87 0.22
N ILE A 10 -9.34 -2.96 0.96
CA ILE A 10 -10.12 -4.14 0.60
C ILE A 10 -11.10 -4.38 1.74
N GLU A 11 -12.36 -3.98 1.53
CA GLU A 11 -13.41 -4.01 2.55
C GLU A 11 -13.02 -3.22 3.81
N ARG A 12 -12.65 -3.93 4.89
CA ARG A 12 -12.23 -3.37 6.17
C ARG A 12 -10.71 -3.34 6.35
N ASP A 13 -9.97 -3.97 5.44
CA ASP A 13 -8.52 -4.15 5.54
C ASP A 13 -7.78 -3.31 4.50
N TRP A 14 -6.48 -3.17 4.71
CA TRP A 14 -5.51 -2.58 3.82
C TRP A 14 -4.61 -3.66 3.26
N ALA A 15 -4.28 -3.57 1.97
CA ALA A 15 -3.37 -4.50 1.32
C ALA A 15 -2.53 -3.78 0.25
N VAL A 16 -1.47 -4.43 -0.18
CA VAL A 16 -0.61 -3.98 -1.28
C VAL A 16 -0.98 -4.77 -2.52
N ARG A 17 -1.56 -4.11 -3.52
CA ARG A 17 -1.81 -4.68 -4.84
C ARG A 17 -0.57 -4.49 -5.72
N ASP A 18 -0.07 -5.58 -6.28
CA ASP A 18 1.02 -5.52 -7.26
C ASP A 18 0.50 -5.43 -8.71
N VAL A 19 1.43 -5.33 -9.67
CA VAL A 19 1.13 -5.22 -11.11
C VAL A 19 0.42 -6.45 -11.68
N THR A 20 0.48 -7.60 -11.00
CA THR A 20 -0.21 -8.84 -11.39
C THR A 20 -1.63 -8.89 -10.83
N GLY A 21 -2.03 -7.92 -10.01
CA GLY A 21 -3.31 -7.89 -9.31
C GLY A 21 -3.33 -8.67 -8.00
N ASN A 22 -2.21 -9.29 -7.61
CA ASN A 22 -2.12 -10.02 -6.36
C ASN A 22 -2.11 -9.06 -5.16
N LEU A 23 -2.80 -9.47 -4.10
CA LEU A 23 -2.89 -8.72 -2.85
C LEU A 23 -1.90 -9.31 -1.83
N ASN A 24 -1.00 -8.47 -1.35
CA ASN A 24 0.05 -8.82 -0.42
C ASN A 24 -0.13 -8.06 0.91
N GLY A 25 0.19 -8.72 2.02
CA GLY A 25 0.24 -8.07 3.34
C GLY A 25 -1.08 -7.45 3.79
N ARG A 26 -2.19 -8.20 3.67
CA ARG A 26 -3.51 -7.78 4.16
C ARG A 26 -3.46 -7.55 5.68
N THR A 27 -3.90 -6.39 6.16
CA THR A 27 -3.86 -5.96 7.56
C THR A 27 -4.93 -4.91 7.82
N THR A 28 -5.44 -4.80 9.04
CA THR A 28 -6.35 -3.71 9.42
C THR A 28 -5.64 -2.36 9.59
N ASP A 29 -4.31 -2.34 9.69
CA ASP A 29 -3.50 -1.12 9.89
C ASP A 29 -2.87 -0.62 8.58
N LEU A 30 -3.30 0.56 8.14
CA LEU A 30 -2.75 1.24 6.96
C LEU A 30 -1.22 1.46 7.07
N ALA A 31 -0.70 1.73 8.27
CA ALA A 31 0.73 1.94 8.44
C ALA A 31 1.53 0.64 8.20
N GLU A 32 0.97 -0.51 8.58
CA GLU A 32 1.57 -1.81 8.31
C GLU A 32 1.52 -2.18 6.83
N ALA A 33 0.40 -1.91 6.15
CA ALA A 33 0.29 -2.09 4.70
C ALA A 33 1.32 -1.23 3.95
N ARG A 34 1.50 0.04 4.37
CA ARG A 34 2.51 0.94 3.79
C ARG A 34 3.94 0.44 4.03
N ARG A 35 4.26 0.01 5.25
CA ARG A 35 5.58 -0.59 5.55
C ARG A 35 5.85 -1.83 4.70
N THR A 36 4.83 -2.62 4.43
CA THR A 36 4.96 -3.79 3.54
C THR A 36 5.22 -3.36 2.10
N ALA A 37 4.49 -2.36 1.59
CA ALA A 37 4.74 -1.80 0.26
C ALA A 37 6.17 -1.22 0.15
N GLU A 38 6.64 -0.46 1.14
CA GLU A 38 8.01 0.09 1.18
C GLU A 38 9.09 -1.00 1.20
N ARG A 39 8.88 -2.10 1.96
CA ARG A 39 9.81 -3.24 1.96
C ARG A 39 9.86 -3.93 0.59
N MET A 40 8.71 -4.13 -0.02
CA MET A 40 8.61 -4.74 -1.35
C MET A 40 9.21 -3.83 -2.42
N SER A 41 9.01 -2.51 -2.30
CA SER A 41 9.55 -1.52 -3.23
C SER A 41 11.08 -1.53 -3.25
N LYS A 42 11.70 -1.57 -2.07
CA LYS A 42 13.16 -1.70 -1.92
C LYS A 42 13.69 -3.01 -2.49
N ARG A 43 12.94 -4.11 -2.34
CA ARG A 43 13.36 -5.43 -2.82
C ARG A 43 13.25 -5.56 -4.34
N TRP A 44 12.23 -4.98 -4.96
CA TRP A 44 11.90 -5.18 -6.37
C TRP A 44 12.19 -3.98 -7.27
N GLY A 45 12.70 -2.88 -6.71
CA GLY A 45 12.85 -1.62 -7.46
C GLY A 45 11.50 -1.07 -7.91
N ALA A 46 10.46 -1.27 -7.11
CA ALA A 46 9.10 -0.82 -7.40
C ALA A 46 8.84 0.57 -6.81
N VAL A 47 7.82 1.27 -7.32
CA VAL A 47 7.32 2.53 -6.79
C VAL A 47 6.06 2.26 -5.98
N VAL A 48 5.94 2.86 -4.80
CA VAL A 48 4.74 2.76 -3.98
C VAL A 48 3.77 3.87 -4.39
N SER A 49 2.54 3.48 -4.71
CA SER A 49 1.39 4.36 -4.91
C SER A 49 0.38 4.13 -3.79
N LEU A 50 -0.32 5.19 -3.38
CA LEU A 50 -1.38 5.12 -2.38
C LEU A 50 -2.71 5.38 -3.08
N SER A 51 -3.75 4.62 -2.74
CA SER A 51 -5.12 4.96 -3.16
C SER A 51 -5.60 6.24 -2.47
N ASP A 52 -6.65 6.87 -3.00
CA ASP A 52 -7.20 8.10 -2.45
C ASP A 52 -7.66 7.93 -1.00
N GLU A 53 -8.21 6.75 -0.65
CA GLU A 53 -8.60 6.43 0.72
C GLU A 53 -7.39 6.30 1.65
N ALA A 54 -6.29 5.69 1.17
CA ALA A 54 -5.05 5.61 1.92
C ALA A 54 -4.45 7.00 2.15
N LEU A 55 -4.49 7.86 1.13
CA LEU A 55 -4.03 9.24 1.23
C LEU A 55 -4.88 10.03 2.24
N ALA A 56 -6.21 9.95 2.14
CA ALA A 56 -7.14 10.63 3.03
C ALA A 56 -6.93 10.22 4.50
N GLN A 57 -6.74 8.93 4.78
CA GLN A 57 -6.53 8.46 6.16
C GLN A 57 -5.16 8.87 6.72
N LEU A 58 -4.13 9.05 5.89
CA LEU A 58 -2.83 9.59 6.32
C LEU A 58 -2.91 11.09 6.60
N VAL A 59 -3.66 11.85 5.80
CA VAL A 59 -3.84 13.29 5.98
C VAL A 59 -4.65 13.57 7.26
N LEU A 60 -5.70 12.78 7.53
CA LEU A 60 -6.51 12.87 8.75
C LEU A 60 -5.76 12.49 10.04
N ARG A 61 -4.58 11.85 9.92
CA ARG A 61 -3.73 11.47 11.05
C ARG A 61 -2.61 12.46 11.35
N LYS A 62 -2.55 13.63 10.69
CA LYS A 62 -1.64 14.70 11.12
C LYS A 62 -2.13 15.30 12.44
N PRO A 63 -1.25 15.43 13.47
CA PRO A 63 -1.59 16.06 14.75
C PRO A 63 -1.90 17.56 14.59
#